data_AF-A0A6J4P6Z6-F1
#
_entry.id   AF-A0A6J4P6Z6-F1
#
_cell.length_a   1.000
_cell.length_b   1.000
_cell.length_c   1.000
_cell.angle_alpha   90.00
_cell.angle_beta   90.00
_cell.angle_gamma   90.00
#
_symmetry.space_group_name_H-M   'P 1'
#
loop_
_entity.id
_entity.type
_entity.pdbx_description
1 polymer ?
#
loop_
_entity_poly.entity_id
_entity_poly.type
_entity_poly.pdbx_seq_one_letter_code
_entity_poly.pdbx_strand_id
1 'polypeptide(L)'
;MREAHDTSKNGSVPKPVLLLVLDGIRPDVLRAAIRDGDAPALGFLAERGEAVWDAVSVFPSITPAATAAIATGAPPSESGILGHAWYDREEGRVVVYGAMRDTVISTGPVKVFHNNVWRSWTSAA
;
A
#
# COMPACT_ATOMS: atom_id res chain seq x y z
N MET A 1 -7.86 21.61 35.92
CA MET A 1 -6.62 22.35 35.59
C MET A 1 -5.59 21.33 35.12
N ARG A 2 -5.54 21.09 33.80
CA ARG A 2 -4.47 20.38 33.12
C ARG A 2 -4.19 21.19 31.86
N GLU A 3 -3.02 21.77 31.84
CA GLU A 3 -2.54 22.72 30.85
C GLU A 3 -2.46 22.04 29.49
N ALA A 4 -3.13 22.63 28.50
CA ALA A 4 -2.87 22.32 27.12
C ALA A 4 -1.44 22.78 26.82
N HIS A 5 -0.59 21.84 26.40
CA HIS A 5 0.73 22.14 25.86
C HIS A 5 0.56 23.09 24.68
N ASP A 6 0.96 24.34 24.88
CA ASP A 6 1.04 25.37 23.85
C ASP A 6 2.16 25.04 22.87
N THR A 7 1.80 24.40 21.76
CA THR A 7 2.65 24.24 20.57
C THR A 7 2.56 25.48 19.68
N SER A 8 2.75 26.67 20.24
CA SER A 8 3.13 27.87 19.48
C SER A 8 4.65 28.00 19.48
N LYS A 9 5.33 27.25 18.60
CA LYS A 9 6.69 27.58 18.16
C LYS A 9 6.83 27.38 16.65
N ASN A 10 6.79 28.52 15.96
CA ASN A 10 6.93 28.79 14.52
C ASN A 10 5.78 28.34 13.62
N GLY A 11 5.02 29.34 13.12
CA GLY A 11 4.01 29.20 12.07
C GLY A 11 4.59 28.93 10.68
N SER A 12 5.49 27.94 10.55
CA SER A 12 5.86 27.41 9.24
C SER A 12 4.75 26.49 8.76
N VAL A 13 4.18 26.78 7.60
CA VAL A 13 3.26 25.86 6.90
C VAL A 13 3.93 24.47 6.85
N PRO A 14 3.24 23.39 7.25
CA PRO A 14 3.80 22.05 7.16
C PRO A 14 4.28 21.81 5.73
N LYS A 15 5.53 21.35 5.60
CA LYS A 15 6.06 21.00 4.28
C LYS A 15 5.24 19.83 3.72
N PRO A 16 4.81 19.87 2.45
CA PRO A 16 4.11 18.74 1.84
C PRO A 16 5.02 17.52 1.81
N VAL A 17 4.43 16.34 2.01
CA VAL A 17 5.12 15.04 1.96
C VAL A 17 4.62 14.27 0.74
N LEU A 18 5.57 13.72 -0.03
CA LEU A 18 5.28 12.86 -1.18
C LEU A 18 5.81 11.45 -0.89
N LEU A 19 4.91 10.47 -0.92
CA LEU A 19 5.25 9.04 -0.88
C LEU A 19 5.24 8.48 -2.31
N LEU A 20 6.39 7.98 -2.76
CA LEU A 20 6.54 7.31 -4.05
C LEU A 20 6.66 5.80 -3.85
N VAL A 21 5.75 5.03 -4.45
CA VAL A 21 5.79 3.56 -4.43
C VAL A 21 6.19 3.09 -5.82
N LEU A 22 7.39 2.52 -5.95
CA LEU A 22 7.90 1.95 -7.19
C LEU A 22 7.59 0.44 -7.21
N ASP A 23 6.55 0.05 -7.96
CA ASP A 23 6.10 -1.35 -7.98
C ASP A 23 7.12 -2.27 -8.66
N GLY A 24 7.31 -3.47 -8.10
CA GLY A 24 8.17 -4.52 -8.66
C GLY A 24 9.67 -4.22 -8.73
N ILE A 25 10.16 -3.13 -8.14
CA ILE A 25 11.59 -2.78 -8.19
C ILE A 25 12.39 -3.67 -7.24
N ARG A 26 13.34 -4.42 -7.80
CA ARG A 26 14.33 -5.16 -7.03
C ARG A 26 15.46 -4.24 -6.54
N PRO A 27 15.90 -4.34 -5.27
CA PRO A 27 16.95 -3.48 -4.72
C PRO A 27 18.28 -3.53 -5.47
N ASP A 28 18.69 -4.69 -5.99
CA ASP A 28 19.93 -4.82 -6.76
C ASP A 28 19.86 -4.15 -8.13
N VAL A 29 18.70 -4.20 -8.79
CA VAL A 29 18.45 -3.51 -10.07
C VAL A 29 18.49 -1.99 -9.87
N LEU A 30 17.85 -1.48 -8.81
CA LEU A 30 17.86 -0.05 -8.52
C LEU A 30 19.26 0.46 -8.18
N ARG A 31 20.05 -0.29 -7.41
CA ARG A 31 21.44 0.07 -7.12
C ARG A 31 22.32 0.10 -8.36
N ALA A 32 22.15 -0.86 -9.27
CA ALA A 32 22.85 -0.86 -10.55
C ALA A 32 22.49 0.38 -11.38
N ALA A 33 21.20 0.70 -11.52
CA ALA A 33 20.74 1.88 -12.25
C ALA A 33 21.26 3.21 -11.66
N ILE A 34 21.38 3.31 -10.32
CA ILE A 34 21.99 4.49 -9.68
C ILE A 34 23.48 4.57 -10.02
N ARG A 35 24.22 3.46 -9.87
CA ARG A 35 25.65 3.40 -10.16
C ARG A 35 25.96 3.73 -11.62
N ASP A 36 25.15 3.22 -12.54
CA ASP A 36 25.35 3.38 -13.98
C ASP A 36 24.88 4.75 -14.49
N GLY A 37 24.26 5.56 -13.62
CA GLY A 37 23.82 6.93 -13.92
C GLY A 37 22.43 7.03 -14.54
N ASP A 38 21.70 5.93 -14.65
CA ASP A 38 20.35 5.85 -15.22
C ASP A 38 19.26 6.40 -14.27
N ALA A 39 19.52 6.39 -12.97
CA ALA A 39 18.58 6.88 -11.94
C ALA A 39 19.17 8.01 -11.06
N PRO A 40 19.61 9.14 -11.65
CA PRO A 40 20.38 10.16 -10.93
C PRO A 40 19.58 10.86 -9.82
N ALA A 41 18.27 11.04 -10.00
CA ALA A 41 17.41 11.64 -8.97
C ALA A 41 17.25 10.74 -7.75
N LEU A 42 17.12 9.42 -7.95
CA LEU A 42 17.04 8.46 -6.84
C LEU A 42 18.40 8.30 -6.15
N GLY A 43 19.51 8.35 -6.91
CA GLY A 43 20.86 8.42 -6.35
C GLY A 43 21.05 9.64 -5.46
N PHE A 44 20.67 10.82 -5.93
CA PHE A 44 20.71 12.07 -5.15
C PHE A 44 19.92 11.95 -3.83
N LEU A 45 18.71 11.37 -3.85
CA LEU A 45 17.91 11.16 -2.65
C LEU A 45 18.55 10.16 -1.69
N ALA A 46 19.13 9.08 -2.20
CA ALA A 46 19.82 8.08 -1.38
C ALA A 46 21.08 8.64 -0.72
N GLU A 47 21.83 9.52 -1.39
CA GLU A 47 23.05 10.14 -0.85
C GLU A 47 22.76 11.25 0.18
N ARG A 48 21.67 12.00 0.00
CA ARG A 48 21.31 13.16 0.85
C ARG A 48 20.30 12.82 1.94
N GLY A 49 19.66 11.66 1.85
CA GLY A 49 18.66 11.16 2.80
C GLY A 49 19.12 9.87 3.45
N GLU A 50 18.16 9.01 3.76
CA GLU A 50 18.39 7.67 4.32
C GLU A 50 17.90 6.62 3.32
N ALA A 51 18.76 5.63 3.05
CA ALA A 51 18.46 4.53 2.15
C ALA A 51 18.59 3.19 2.87
N VAL A 52 17.48 2.47 2.97
CA VAL A 52 17.40 1.13 3.57
C VAL A 52 17.26 0.10 2.43
N TRP A 53 18.30 -0.70 2.21
CA TRP A 53 18.39 -1.60 1.04
C TRP A 53 17.95 -3.04 1.32
N ASP A 54 17.82 -3.40 2.59
CA ASP A 54 17.43 -4.72 3.10
C ASP A 54 15.99 -4.73 3.65
N ALA A 55 15.18 -3.74 3.27
CA ALA A 55 13.75 -3.73 3.55
C ALA A 55 13.04 -4.92 2.90
N VAL A 56 12.16 -5.58 3.65
CA VAL A 56 11.41 -6.76 3.21
C VAL A 56 9.93 -6.40 3.10
N SER A 57 9.29 -6.84 2.02
CA SER A 57 7.84 -6.68 1.84
C SER A 57 7.06 -7.64 2.74
N VAL A 58 5.75 -7.38 2.89
CA VAL A 58 4.84 -8.35 3.49
C VAL A 58 4.68 -9.60 2.62
N PHE A 59 4.19 -10.68 3.22
CA PHE A 59 3.78 -11.88 2.49
C PHE A 59 2.25 -12.01 2.46
N PRO A 60 1.63 -12.28 1.30
CA PRO A 60 2.24 -12.44 -0.02
C PRO A 60 2.76 -11.11 -0.59
N SER A 61 3.89 -11.15 -1.31
CA SER A 61 4.54 -9.97 -1.89
C SER A 61 3.88 -9.53 -3.19
N ILE A 62 2.59 -9.21 -3.12
CA ILE A 62 1.77 -8.75 -4.26
C ILE A 62 1.24 -7.35 -4.01
N THR A 63 0.96 -6.61 -5.09
CA THR A 63 0.64 -5.18 -5.04
C THR A 63 -0.46 -4.82 -4.05
N PRO A 64 -1.62 -5.52 -3.96
CA PRO A 64 -2.66 -5.17 -2.98
C PRO A 64 -2.21 -5.30 -1.53
N ALA A 65 -1.53 -6.40 -1.20
CA ALA A 65 -1.09 -6.67 0.17
C ALA A 65 0.01 -5.67 0.59
N ALA A 66 0.98 -5.43 -0.30
CA ALA A 66 2.09 -4.51 -0.03
C ALA A 66 1.63 -3.05 0.09
N THR A 67 0.75 -2.59 -0.81
CA THR A 67 0.25 -1.21 -0.75
C THR A 67 -0.69 -0.98 0.43
N ALA A 68 -1.51 -1.97 0.81
CA ALA A 68 -2.30 -1.92 2.03
C ALA A 68 -1.41 -1.82 3.28
N ALA A 69 -0.33 -2.59 3.35
CA ALA A 69 0.61 -2.53 4.46
C ALA A 69 1.32 -1.17 4.55
N ILE A 70 1.72 -0.58 3.41
CA ILE A 70 2.30 0.77 3.38
C ILE A 70 1.29 1.83 3.86
N ALA A 71 0.03 1.72 3.43
CA ALA A 71 -1.00 2.71 3.74
C ALA A 71 -1.50 2.64 5.19
N THR A 72 -1.54 1.44 5.77
CA THR A 72 -2.12 1.20 7.11
C THR A 72 -1.07 1.01 8.21
N GLY A 73 0.16 0.66 7.83
CA GLY A 73 1.18 0.20 8.78
C GLY A 73 0.92 -1.20 9.35
N ALA A 74 -0.08 -1.94 8.84
CA ALA A 74 -0.51 -3.23 9.37
C ALA A 74 -0.25 -4.37 8.37
N PRO A 75 0.12 -5.59 8.84
CA PRO A 75 0.32 -6.74 7.97
C PRO A 75 -1.00 -7.24 7.35
N PRO A 76 -0.96 -8.09 6.30
CA PRO A 76 -2.17 -8.64 5.68
C PRO A 76 -3.09 -9.41 6.63
N SER A 77 -2.54 -9.99 7.71
CA SER A 77 -3.33 -10.66 8.75
C SER A 77 -4.23 -9.72 9.56
N GLU A 78 -3.88 -8.44 9.61
CA GLU A 78 -4.64 -7.40 10.34
C GLU A 78 -5.45 -6.53 9.37
N SER A 79 -4.88 -6.20 8.20
CA SER A 79 -5.59 -5.39 7.20
C SER A 79 -6.66 -6.17 6.42
N GLY A 80 -6.58 -7.50 6.41
CA GLY A 80 -7.49 -8.38 5.65
C GLY A 80 -7.28 -8.34 4.13
N ILE A 81 -6.37 -7.52 3.62
CA ILE A 81 -6.10 -7.39 2.18
C ILE A 81 -4.97 -8.35 1.80
N LEU A 82 -5.36 -9.57 1.44
CA LEU A 82 -4.44 -10.64 1.07
C LEU A 82 -4.10 -10.68 -0.41
N GLY A 83 -4.91 -10.06 -1.28
CA GLY A 83 -4.69 -10.06 -2.72
C GLY A 83 -5.91 -9.66 -3.55
N HIS A 84 -5.78 -9.81 -4.86
CA HIS A 84 -6.85 -9.52 -5.82
C HIS A 84 -7.93 -10.59 -5.87
N ALA A 85 -7.72 -11.78 -5.33
CA ALA A 85 -8.74 -12.81 -5.31
C ALA A 85 -8.51 -13.80 -4.17
N TRP A 86 -9.59 -14.33 -3.62
CA TRP A 86 -9.56 -15.42 -2.65
C TRP A 86 -10.77 -16.32 -2.84
N TYR A 87 -10.67 -17.58 -2.39
CA TYR A 87 -11.80 -18.49 -2.37
C TYR A 87 -12.57 -18.34 -1.06
N ASP A 88 -13.85 -17.98 -1.16
CA ASP A 88 -14.78 -17.93 -0.05
C ASP A 88 -15.43 -19.31 0.11
N ARG A 89 -15.17 -19.96 1.25
CA ARG A 89 -15.67 -21.31 1.54
C ARG A 89 -17.15 -21.32 1.91
N GLU A 90 -17.68 -20.24 2.47
CA GLU A 90 -19.10 -20.16 2.84
C GLU A 90 -19.95 -19.97 1.59
N GLU A 91 -19.50 -19.13 0.66
CA GLU A 91 -20.18 -18.88 -0.60
C GLU A 91 -19.83 -19.89 -1.71
N GLY A 92 -18.87 -20.78 -1.44
CA GLY A 92 -18.43 -21.82 -2.37
C GLY A 92 -17.82 -21.29 -3.68
N ARG A 93 -17.27 -20.07 -3.68
CA ARG A 93 -16.83 -19.39 -4.92
C ARG A 93 -15.58 -18.53 -4.73
N VAL A 94 -14.94 -18.20 -5.84
CA VAL A 94 -13.87 -17.20 -5.87
C VAL A 94 -14.47 -15.79 -5.80
N VAL A 95 -13.92 -14.97 -4.91
CA VAL A 95 -14.16 -13.53 -4.80
C VAL A 95 -12.96 -12.82 -5.39
N VAL A 96 -13.19 -11.84 -6.27
CA VAL A 96 -12.15 -11.03 -6.90
C VAL A 96 -12.32 -9.57 -6.49
N TYR A 97 -11.25 -8.95 -6.02
CA TYR A 97 -11.12 -7.57 -5.61
C TYR A 97 -10.27 -6.78 -6.62
N GLY A 98 -10.86 -5.72 -7.16
CA GLY A 98 -10.29 -4.95 -8.28
C GLY A 98 -11.07 -5.18 -9.57
N ALA A 99 -11.41 -4.09 -10.25
CA ALA A 99 -12.30 -4.10 -11.40
C ALA A 99 -11.62 -4.67 -12.65
N MET A 100 -11.88 -5.94 -12.97
CA MET A 100 -11.90 -6.38 -14.35
C MET A 100 -13.33 -6.19 -14.88
N ARG A 101 -13.49 -5.53 -16.02
CA ARG A 101 -14.83 -5.30 -16.65
C ARG A 101 -15.64 -6.59 -16.76
N ASP A 102 -14.97 -7.70 -17.05
CA ASP A 102 -15.58 -9.03 -17.17
C ASP A 102 -16.09 -9.59 -15.83
N THR A 103 -15.44 -9.25 -14.71
CA THR A 103 -15.90 -9.61 -13.36
C THR A 103 -17.13 -8.81 -12.94
N VAL A 104 -17.21 -7.54 -13.35
CA VAL A 104 -18.38 -6.68 -13.09
C VAL A 104 -19.61 -7.16 -13.88
N ILE A 105 -19.41 -7.59 -15.14
CA ILE A 105 -20.48 -8.10 -16.00
C ILE A 105 -21.01 -9.46 -15.52
N SER A 106 -20.13 -10.34 -15.04
CA SER A 106 -20.52 -11.68 -14.56
C SER A 106 -21.03 -11.72 -13.12
N THR A 107 -20.58 -10.82 -12.24
CA THR A 107 -20.92 -10.84 -10.79
C THR A 107 -22.02 -9.85 -10.41
N GLY A 108 -22.31 -8.87 -11.28
CA GLY A 108 -23.34 -7.84 -11.08
C GLY A 108 -22.80 -6.57 -10.40
N PRO A 109 -23.09 -5.36 -10.93
CA PRO A 109 -22.45 -4.11 -10.51
C PRO A 109 -22.76 -3.66 -9.07
N VAL A 110 -23.96 -3.98 -8.54
CA VAL A 110 -24.33 -3.65 -7.15
C VAL A 110 -23.48 -4.43 -6.15
N LYS A 111 -23.11 -5.67 -6.49
CA LYS A 111 -22.37 -6.57 -5.60
C LYS A 111 -20.89 -6.21 -5.51
N VAL A 112 -20.32 -5.68 -6.59
CA VAL A 112 -18.95 -5.13 -6.62
C VAL A 112 -18.83 -3.88 -5.74
N PHE A 113 -19.84 -3.00 -5.79
CA PHE A 113 -19.89 -1.82 -4.91
C PHE A 113 -20.01 -2.22 -3.43
N HIS A 114 -20.86 -3.19 -3.11
CA HIS A 114 -20.99 -3.71 -1.75
C HIS A 114 -19.68 -4.34 -1.23
N ASN A 115 -18.98 -5.12 -2.05
CA ASN A 115 -17.69 -5.72 -1.69
C ASN A 115 -16.59 -4.68 -1.45
N ASN A 116 -16.55 -3.61 -2.25
CA ASN A 116 -15.50 -2.59 -2.14
C ASN A 116 -15.75 -1.59 -1.00
N VAL A 117 -17.00 -1.37 -0.60
CA VAL A 117 -17.36 -0.29 0.33
C VAL A 117 -17.73 -0.78 1.74
N TRP A 118 -18.42 -1.92 1.87
CA TRP A 118 -19.02 -2.34 3.14
C TRP A 118 -18.26 -3.45 3.89
N ARG A 119 -17.61 -4.39 3.19
CA ARG A 119 -16.88 -5.51 3.84
C ARG A 119 -15.45 -5.17 4.28
N SER A 120 -14.87 -4.05 3.83
CA SER A 120 -13.52 -3.61 4.23
C SER A 120 -13.43 -3.15 5.70
N TRP A 121 -14.55 -2.95 6.39
CA TRP A 121 -14.58 -2.44 7.77
C TRP A 121 -15.23 -3.37 8.80
N THR A 122 -15.96 -4.40 8.38
CA THR A 122 -16.81 -5.19 9.30
C THR A 122 -16.40 -6.65 9.45
N SER A 123 -15.48 -7.16 8.64
CA SER A 123 -14.98 -8.55 8.77
C SER A 123 -13.62 -8.66 9.48
N ALA A 124 -13.11 -7.55 10.02
CA ALA A 124 -11.87 -7.46 10.80
C ALA A 124 -12.12 -7.34 12.32
N ALA A 125 -13.28 -7.80 12.79
CA ALA A 125 -13.63 -7.92 14.21
C ALA A 125 -14.07 -9.35 14.53
#